data_AF-A0A7K1ZN18-F1
#
_entry.id   AF-A0A7K1ZN18-F1
#
_cell.length_a   1.000
_cell.length_b   1.000
_cell.length_c   1.000
_cell.angle_alpha   90.00
_cell.angle_beta   90.00
_cell.angle_gamma   90.00
#
_symmetry.space_group_name_H-M   'P 1'
#
loop_
_entity.id
_entity.type
_entity.pdbx_description
1 polymer ?
#
loop_
_entity_poly.entity_id
_entity_poly.type
_entity_poly.pdbx_seq_one_letter_code
_entity_poly.pdbx_strand_id
1 'polypeptide(L)'
;MTYIVTDPCIRCKHMDCVEVCPVDCFYEGENMLVIHPDECIDCAACEPECPVEAIKPDIEDEPDSKWLAINTKYSQVWPNVTRMKEPPADHKDFALKTDKFAEYFSPNPGTGD
;
A
#
# COMPACT_ATOMS: atom_id res chain seq x y z
N MET A 1 -10.80 -3.27 12.68
CA MET A 1 -9.83 -4.03 11.89
C MET A 1 -9.13 -3.00 11.00
N THR A 2 -8.25 -3.40 10.08
CA THR A 2 -7.70 -2.46 9.11
C THR A 2 -7.51 -3.18 7.78
N TYR A 3 -7.35 -2.41 6.71
CA TYR A 3 -6.76 -2.90 5.48
C TYR A 3 -5.23 -2.71 5.49
N ILE A 4 -4.54 -3.58 4.78
CA ILE A 4 -3.07 -3.57 4.66
C ILE A 4 -2.65 -3.71 3.19
N VAL A 5 -1.57 -3.03 2.82
CA VAL A 5 -0.92 -3.20 1.51
C VAL A 5 0.19 -4.24 1.62
N THR A 6 0.22 -5.18 0.68
CA THR A 6 1.12 -6.35 0.68
C THR A 6 2.09 -6.37 -0.51
N ASP A 7 2.88 -7.44 -0.62
CA ASP A 7 3.94 -7.66 -1.62
C ASP A 7 3.60 -7.19 -3.05
N PRO A 8 2.41 -7.47 -3.61
CA PRO A 8 2.11 -7.17 -5.00
C PRO A 8 2.13 -5.67 -5.33
N CYS A 9 2.05 -4.76 -4.34
CA CYS A 9 2.13 -3.32 -4.58
C CYS A 9 3.55 -2.88 -5.00
N ILE A 10 4.57 -3.55 -4.48
CA ILE A 10 5.97 -3.13 -4.64
C ILE A 10 6.34 -3.10 -6.12
N ARG A 11 6.87 -1.95 -6.57
CA ARG A 11 7.20 -1.62 -7.97
C ARG A 11 6.01 -1.56 -8.93
N CYS A 12 4.80 -1.90 -8.50
CA CYS A 12 3.59 -1.70 -9.28
C CYS A 12 2.99 -0.32 -9.02
N LYS A 13 2.80 0.04 -7.73
CA LYS A 13 2.37 1.37 -7.24
C LYS A 13 1.39 2.09 -8.21
N HIS A 14 0.24 1.47 -8.47
CA HIS A 14 -0.75 1.99 -9.41
C HIS A 14 -1.53 3.22 -8.87
N MET A 15 -1.68 3.31 -7.55
CA MET A 15 -2.29 4.44 -6.83
C MET A 15 -3.80 4.66 -7.07
N ASP A 16 -4.51 3.78 -7.77
CA ASP A 16 -5.98 3.85 -7.93
C ASP A 16 -6.72 3.83 -6.57
N CYS A 17 -6.16 3.10 -5.60
CA CYS A 17 -6.72 2.96 -4.25
C CYS A 17 -6.81 4.28 -3.47
N VAL A 18 -6.01 5.29 -3.85
CA VAL A 18 -5.98 6.60 -3.17
C VAL A 18 -7.26 7.39 -3.46
N GLU A 19 -7.76 7.35 -4.70
CA GLU A 19 -8.93 8.14 -5.15
C GLU A 19 -10.24 7.73 -4.46
N VAL A 20 -10.30 6.50 -3.95
CA VAL A 20 -11.51 5.95 -3.31
C VAL A 20 -11.44 5.95 -1.79
N CYS A 21 -10.33 6.41 -1.20
CA CYS A 21 -10.18 6.44 0.25
C CYS A 21 -10.95 7.63 0.84
N PRO A 22 -11.99 7.42 1.66
CA PRO A 22 -12.80 8.52 2.20
C PRO A 22 -12.14 9.30 3.34
N VAL A 23 -11.00 8.80 3.84
CA VAL A 23 -10.29 9.31 5.02
C VAL A 23 -8.81 9.57 4.75
N ASP A 24 -8.40 9.52 3.47
CA ASP A 24 -7.05 9.86 3.03
C ASP A 24 -5.91 9.12 3.79
N CYS A 25 -6.15 7.87 4.21
CA CYS A 25 -5.22 7.15 5.09
C CYS A 25 -4.06 6.43 4.36
N PHE A 26 -3.68 6.88 3.17
CA PHE A 26 -2.58 6.30 2.37
C PHE A 26 -1.30 7.11 2.50
N TYR A 27 -0.17 6.39 2.61
CA TYR A 27 1.15 6.99 2.77
C TYR A 27 2.12 6.44 1.73
N GLU A 28 2.92 7.33 1.16
CA GLU A 28 3.67 7.08 -0.06
C GLU A 28 5.13 6.74 0.21
N GLY A 29 5.55 5.54 -0.14
CA GLY A 29 6.96 5.16 -0.25
C GLY A 29 7.48 5.39 -1.66
N GLU A 30 8.79 5.27 -1.84
CA GLU A 30 9.44 5.39 -3.15
C GLU A 30 8.80 4.43 -4.18
N ASN A 31 8.50 3.19 -3.79
CA ASN A 31 8.03 2.15 -4.70
C ASN A 31 6.82 1.31 -4.23
N MET A 32 6.17 1.69 -3.14
CA MET A 32 4.89 1.11 -2.71
C MET A 32 4.08 2.13 -1.89
N LEU A 33 2.81 1.82 -1.64
CA LEU A 33 1.97 2.54 -0.68
C LEU A 33 1.75 1.71 0.59
N VAL A 34 1.38 2.37 1.67
CA VAL A 34 0.88 1.73 2.90
C VAL A 34 -0.38 2.44 3.40
N ILE A 35 -1.18 1.72 4.20
CA ILE A 35 -2.38 2.25 4.86
C ILE A 35 -2.05 2.49 6.35
N HIS A 36 -2.45 3.64 6.91
CA HIS A 36 -2.36 3.85 8.34
C HIS A 36 -3.48 3.11 9.08
N PRO A 37 -3.16 2.15 9.97
CA PRO A 37 -4.16 1.27 10.55
C PRO A 37 -5.14 1.98 11.49
N ASP A 38 -4.68 3.00 12.23
CA ASP A 38 -5.55 3.76 13.14
C ASP A 38 -6.47 4.78 12.43
N GLU A 39 -6.17 5.11 11.17
CA GLU A 39 -6.98 6.04 10.37
C GLU A 39 -7.93 5.29 9.44
N CYS A 40 -7.60 4.04 9.08
CA CYS A 40 -8.45 3.19 8.27
C CYS A 40 -9.78 2.90 8.99
N ILE A 41 -10.89 3.10 8.27
CA ILE A 41 -12.25 2.90 8.79
C ILE A 41 -12.91 1.61 8.28
N ASP A 42 -12.14 0.64 7.77
CA ASP A 42 -12.63 -0.65 7.29
C ASP A 42 -13.74 -0.59 6.22
N CYS A 43 -13.76 0.44 5.37
CA CYS A 43 -14.82 0.63 4.39
C CYS A 43 -14.74 -0.30 3.16
N ALA A 44 -13.65 -1.06 2.99
CA ALA A 44 -13.39 -1.97 1.87
C ALA A 44 -13.32 -1.34 0.46
N ALA A 45 -13.45 -0.02 0.32
CA ALA A 45 -13.53 0.63 -0.99
C ALA A 45 -12.26 0.48 -1.84
N CYS A 46 -11.08 0.41 -1.21
CA CYS A 46 -9.80 0.38 -1.90
C CYS A 46 -9.38 -1.02 -2.39
N GLU A 47 -9.93 -2.09 -1.83
CA GLU A 47 -9.60 -3.48 -2.19
C GLU A 47 -9.88 -3.80 -3.66
N PRO A 48 -11.10 -3.57 -4.22
CA PRO A 48 -11.41 -3.90 -5.61
C PRO A 48 -10.70 -3.00 -6.63
N GLU A 49 -10.23 -1.83 -6.22
CA GLU A 49 -9.57 -0.87 -7.12
C GLU A 49 -8.10 -1.22 -7.38
N CYS A 50 -7.48 -2.10 -6.57
CA CYS A 50 -6.08 -2.46 -6.74
C CYS A 50 -5.90 -3.47 -7.89
N PRO A 51 -5.27 -3.11 -9.04
CA PRO A 51 -5.19 -4.01 -10.21
C PRO A 51 -4.33 -5.27 -10.00
N VAL A 52 -3.54 -5.28 -8.93
CA VAL A 52 -2.61 -6.37 -8.56
C VAL A 52 -3.01 -7.05 -7.25
N GLU A 53 -4.23 -6.81 -6.77
CA GLU A 53 -4.81 -7.44 -5.57
C GLU A 53 -3.89 -7.35 -4.32
N ALA A 54 -3.20 -6.21 -4.18
CA ALA A 54 -2.22 -6.01 -3.11
C ALA A 54 -2.84 -5.63 -1.77
N ILE A 55 -4.10 -5.19 -1.77
CA ILE A 55 -4.82 -4.69 -0.59
C ILE A 55 -5.68 -5.82 -0.03
N LYS A 56 -5.55 -6.10 1.26
CA LYS A 56 -6.30 -7.16 1.95
C LYS A 56 -6.74 -6.71 3.34
N PRO A 57 -7.85 -7.23 3.88
CA PRO A 57 -8.16 -7.05 5.29
C PRO A 57 -7.07 -7.72 6.14
N ASP A 58 -6.69 -7.10 7.24
CA ASP A 58 -5.88 -7.72 8.28
C ASP A 58 -6.76 -8.70 9.06
N ILE A 59 -6.69 -9.98 8.69
CA ILE A 59 -7.50 -11.05 9.28
C ILE A 59 -6.73 -11.64 10.46
N GLU A 60 -7.40 -11.74 11.62
CA GLU A 60 -6.87 -12.07 12.96
C GLU A 60 -6.12 -13.41 13.11
N ASP A 61 -5.92 -14.20 12.06
CA ASP A 61 -5.22 -15.50 12.17
C ASP A 61 -3.71 -15.34 12.43
N GLU A 62 -3.15 -14.14 12.22
CA GLU A 62 -1.83 -13.75 12.71
C GLU A 62 -1.87 -12.30 13.23
N PRO A 63 -2.27 -12.07 14.50
CA PRO A 63 -2.04 -10.79 15.15
C PRO A 63 -0.52 -10.59 15.18
N ASP A 64 -0.02 -9.53 14.53
CA ASP A 64 1.39 -9.29 14.16
C ASP A 64 1.84 -9.83 12.79
N SER A 65 0.90 -9.95 11.83
CA SER A 65 1.25 -10.23 10.44
C SER A 65 2.34 -9.25 9.96
N LYS A 66 3.37 -9.78 9.28
CA LYS A 66 4.51 -9.00 8.74
C LYS A 66 4.04 -7.69 8.09
N TRP A 67 2.91 -7.73 7.40
CA TRP A 67 2.36 -6.61 6.64
C TRP A 67 1.69 -5.55 7.51
N LEU A 68 1.02 -5.93 8.60
CA LEU A 68 0.52 -4.97 9.58
C LEU A 68 1.68 -4.13 10.12
N ALA A 69 2.77 -4.77 10.56
CA ALA A 69 3.94 -4.07 11.09
C ALA A 69 4.59 -3.12 10.06
N ILE A 70 4.65 -3.52 8.79
CA ILE A 70 5.18 -2.68 7.70
C ILE A 70 4.27 -1.47 7.45
N ASN A 71 2.95 -1.68 7.37
CA ASN A 71 1.99 -0.60 7.12
C ASN A 71 1.98 0.40 8.29
N THR A 72 1.95 -0.07 9.54
CA THR A 72 2.04 0.77 10.74
C THR A 72 3.35 1.57 10.77
N LYS A 73 4.49 0.93 10.52
CA LYS A 73 5.79 1.60 10.60
C LYS A 73 5.90 2.71 9.55
N TYR A 74 5.56 2.40 8.30
CA TYR A 74 5.81 3.34 7.20
C TYR A 74 4.76 4.44 7.09
N SER A 75 3.52 4.20 7.53
CA SER A 75 2.51 5.28 7.63
C SER A 75 2.90 6.39 8.60
N GLN A 76 3.78 6.12 9.58
CA GLN A 76 4.27 7.14 10.52
C GLN A 76 5.45 7.97 10.00
N VAL A 77 6.14 7.51 8.94
CA VAL A 77 7.40 8.14 8.47
C VAL A 77 7.39 8.55 7.00
N TRP A 78 6.47 8.01 6.20
CA TRP A 78 6.27 8.42 4.82
C TRP A 78 5.27 9.57 4.74
N PRO A 79 5.33 10.39 3.68
CA PRO A 79 4.35 11.45 3.50
C PRO A 79 2.98 10.87 3.11
N ASN A 80 1.92 11.56 3.51
CA ASN A 80 0.56 11.25 3.08
C ASN A 80 0.39 11.47 1.57
N VAL A 81 -0.53 10.74 0.96
CA VAL A 81 -0.90 10.94 -0.44
C VAL A 81 -2.40 10.80 -0.63
N THR A 82 -3.00 11.81 -1.26
CA THR A 82 -4.46 11.99 -1.42
C THR A 82 -4.89 11.99 -2.88
N ARG A 83 -3.94 12.03 -3.82
CA ARG A 83 -4.21 12.01 -5.27
C ARG A 83 -3.43 10.92 -5.98
N MET A 84 -4.09 10.28 -6.94
CA MET A 84 -3.44 9.31 -7.82
C MET A 84 -2.40 9.97 -8.71
N LYS A 85 -1.29 9.25 -8.95
CA LYS A 85 -0.22 9.62 -9.87
C LYS A 85 -0.02 8.50 -10.88
N GLU A 86 0.74 8.78 -11.93
CA GLU A 86 1.08 7.75 -12.91
C GLU A 86 1.91 6.61 -12.26
N PRO A 87 1.57 5.34 -12.50
CA PRO A 87 2.38 4.23 -12.05
C PRO A 87 3.80 4.28 -12.65
N PRO A 88 4.80 3.66 -12.00
CA PRO A 88 6.13 3.48 -12.57
C PRO A 88 6.08 2.90 -13.98
N ALA A 89 6.96 3.37 -14.88
CA ALA A 89 6.96 2.96 -16.29
C ALA A 89 7.11 1.44 -16.49
N ASP A 90 7.76 0.77 -15.54
CA ASP A 90 8.05 -0.65 -15.55
C ASP A 90 7.08 -1.49 -14.70
N HIS A 91 5.98 -0.93 -14.19
CA HIS A 91 5.02 -1.65 -13.32
C HIS A 91 4.56 -2.99 -13.89
N LYS A 92 4.38 -3.08 -15.22
CA LYS A 92 3.94 -4.30 -15.93
C LYS A 92 4.93 -5.46 -15.77
N ASP A 93 6.22 -5.16 -15.63
CA ASP A 93 7.27 -6.17 -15.45
C ASP A 93 7.25 -6.79 -14.04
N PHE A 94 6.54 -6.16 -13.10
CA PHE A 94 6.45 -6.56 -11.69
C PHE A 94 5.07 -7.09 -11.28
N ALA A 95 4.09 -7.09 -12.19
CA ALA A 95 2.71 -7.48 -11.89
C ALA A 95 2.58 -8.95 -11.43
N LEU A 96 3.39 -9.85 -11.98
CA LEU A 96 3.37 -11.29 -11.68
C LEU A 96 4.57 -11.78 -10.86
N LYS A 97 5.46 -10.86 -10.42
CA LYS A 97 6.62 -11.23 -9.61
C LYS A 97 6.22 -11.40 -8.14
N THR A 98 6.79 -12.42 -7.50
CA THR A 98 6.64 -12.71 -6.07
C THR A 98 7.88 -12.28 -5.30
N ASP A 99 7.80 -12.30 -3.96
CA ASP A 99 8.90 -11.97 -3.04
C ASP A 99 9.52 -10.58 -3.28
N LYS A 100 8.71 -9.64 -3.79
CA LYS A 100 9.17 -8.30 -4.16
C LYS A 100 9.66 -7.51 -2.97
N PHE A 101 9.18 -7.83 -1.77
CA PHE A 101 9.68 -7.25 -0.54
C PHE A 101 11.16 -7.56 -0.29
N ALA A 102 11.59 -8.78 -0.57
CA ALA A 102 12.98 -9.18 -0.34
C ALA A 102 13.91 -8.60 -1.41
N GLU A 103 13.43 -8.48 -2.65
CA GLU A 103 14.28 -8.12 -3.80
C GLU A 103 14.27 -6.63 -4.13
N TYR A 104 13.14 -5.94 -3.95
CA TYR A 104 12.93 -4.60 -4.52
C TYR A 104 12.44 -3.57 -3.53
N PHE A 105 12.02 -3.93 -2.31
CA PHE A 105 11.48 -2.97 -1.35
C PHE A 105 12.44 -1.80 -1.09
N SER A 106 11.91 -0.58 -1.10
CA SER A 106 12.64 0.62 -0.69
C SER A 106 12.02 1.20 0.58
N PRO A 107 12.81 1.45 1.65
CA PRO A 107 12.33 2.13 2.86
C PRO A 107 12.21 3.65 2.68
N ASN A 108 12.66 4.21 1.55
CA ASN A 108 12.69 5.65 1.34
C ASN A 108 11.27 6.22 1.17
N PRO A 109 11.02 7.44 1.67
CA PRO A 109 9.74 8.12 1.43
C PRO A 109 9.56 8.44 -0.05
N GLY A 110 8.29 8.43 -0.48
CA GLY A 110 7.86 8.95 -1.77
C GLY A 110 7.70 10.47 -1.75
N THR A 111 6.96 10.98 -2.72
CA THR A 111 6.81 12.43 -2.90
C THR A 111 5.69 13.05 -2.06
N GLY A 112 4.64 12.28 -1.75
CA GLY A 112 3.43 12.77 -1.08
C GLY A 112 2.68 13.83 -1.89
N ASP A 113 1.67 14.43 -1.28
CA ASP A 113 1.04 15.67 -1.74
C ASP A 113 0.57 16.59 -0.61
#